data_AF-A0A857EZS9-F1
#
_entry.id   AF-A0A857EZS9-F1
#
_cell.length_a   1.000
_cell.length_b   1.000
_cell.length_c   1.000
_cell.angle_alpha   90.00
_cell.angle_beta   90.00
_cell.angle_gamma   90.00
#
_symmetry.space_group_name_H-M   'P 1'
#
loop_
_entity.id
_entity.type
_entity.pdbx_description
1 polymer ?
#
loop_
_entity_poly.entity_id
_entity_poly.type
_entity_poly.pdbx_seq_one_letter_code
_entity_poly.pdbx_strand_id
1 'polypeptide(L)'
;MNKAIGIVITVLVVVVSALLFNSYRLSNKVEKSETELVAEQATNTVLGNIIDSYQANEAANRIATTRQLENERKLRNESDERLRRFKASAESDNCSIKPLPDASISILQE
;
A
#
# COMPACT_ATOMS: atom_id res chain seq x y z
N MET A 1 56.03 25.54 -49.93
CA MET A 1 54.55 25.38 -49.89
C MET A 1 54.12 23.98 -49.45
N ASN A 2 54.57 22.90 -50.08
CA ASN A 2 54.07 21.54 -49.81
C ASN A 2 54.29 21.03 -48.38
N LYS A 3 55.39 21.42 -47.71
CA LYS A 3 55.69 20.97 -46.34
C LYS A 3 54.74 21.59 -45.29
N ALA A 4 54.37 22.86 -45.45
CA ALA A 4 53.45 23.55 -44.55
C ALA A 4 52.01 23.05 -44.74
N ILE A 5 51.59 22.83 -45.99
CA ILE A 5 50.28 22.26 -46.31
C ILE A 5 50.14 20.84 -45.74
N GLY A 6 51.20 20.02 -45.83
CA GLY A 6 51.23 18.69 -45.21
C GLY A 6 51.00 18.73 -43.70
N ILE A 7 51.66 19.64 -42.98
CA ILE A 7 51.50 19.81 -41.53
C ILE A 7 50.06 20.22 -41.17
N VAL A 8 49.48 21.17 -41.91
CA VAL A 8 48.10 21.62 -41.68
C VAL A 8 47.12 20.47 -41.85
N ILE A 9 47.28 19.65 -42.90
CA ILE A 9 46.43 18.46 -43.12
C ILE A 9 46.59 17.47 -41.96
N THR A 10 47.81 17.19 -41.51
CA THR A 10 48.04 16.26 -40.40
C THR A 10 47.38 16.73 -39.10
N VAL A 11 47.52 18.02 -38.76
CA VAL A 11 46.85 18.60 -37.58
C VAL A 11 45.34 18.50 -37.71
N LEU A 12 44.80 18.78 -38.90
CA LEU A 12 43.36 18.74 -39.13
C LEU A 12 42.80 17.31 -38.99
N VAL A 13 43.52 16.31 -39.49
CA VAL A 13 43.17 14.89 -39.29
C VAL A 13 43.16 14.53 -37.81
N VAL A 14 44.19 14.92 -37.04
CA VAL A 14 44.26 14.65 -35.60
C VAL A 14 43.09 15.29 -34.85
N VAL A 15 42.77 16.55 -35.17
CA VAL A 15 41.65 17.27 -34.55
C VAL A 15 40.32 16.58 -34.88
N VAL A 16 40.07 16.22 -36.14
CA VAL A 16 38.85 15.53 -36.54
C VAL A 16 38.74 14.16 -35.86
N SER A 17 39.83 13.38 -35.80
CA SER A 17 39.85 12.10 -35.11
C SER A 17 39.55 12.25 -33.60
N ALA A 18 40.12 13.26 -32.94
CA ALA A 18 39.87 13.52 -31.52
C ALA A 18 38.40 13.92 -31.27
N LEU A 19 37.83 14.75 -32.16
CA LEU A 19 36.42 15.14 -32.07
C LEU A 19 35.49 13.93 -32.27
N LEU A 20 35.75 13.09 -33.27
CA LEU A 20 34.95 11.87 -33.53
C LEU A 20 35.03 10.87 -32.36
N PHE A 21 36.21 10.71 -31.77
CA PHE A 21 36.37 9.84 -30.61
C PHE A 21 35.62 10.39 -29.39
N ASN A 22 35.68 11.70 -29.16
CA ASN A 22 34.95 12.35 -28.08
C ASN A 22 33.44 12.27 -28.27
N SER A 23 32.93 12.52 -29.49
CA SER A 23 31.51 12.41 -29.80
C SER A 23 31.00 10.98 -29.63
N TYR A 24 31.80 9.99 -30.03
CA TYR A 24 31.47 8.58 -29.81
C TYR A 24 31.36 8.24 -28.32
N ARG A 25 32.35 8.63 -27.51
CA ARG A 25 32.32 8.39 -26.06
C ARG A 25 31.16 9.11 -25.37
N LEU A 26 30.88 10.34 -25.78
CA LEU A 26 29.77 11.12 -25.23
C LEU A 26 28.43 10.47 -25.59
N SER A 27 28.23 10.09 -26.86
CA SER A 27 27.02 9.40 -27.31
C SER A 27 26.78 8.12 -26.52
N ASN A 28 27.81 7.30 -26.34
CA ASN A 28 27.70 6.05 -25.58
C ASN A 28 27.39 6.30 -24.09
N LYS A 29 27.89 7.39 -23.51
CA LYS A 29 27.55 7.79 -22.13
C LYS A 29 26.10 8.25 -22.03
N VAL A 30 25.64 9.04 -22.99
CA VAL A 30 24.24 9.52 -23.05
C VAL A 30 23.29 8.35 -23.18
N GLU A 31 23.52 7.45 -24.14
CA GLU A 31 22.69 6.25 -24.35
C GLU A 31 22.62 5.36 -23.09
N LYS A 32 23.77 5.16 -22.42
CA LYS A 32 23.79 4.42 -21.16
C LYS A 32 22.98 5.14 -20.06
N SER A 33 23.11 6.46 -19.94
CA SER A 33 22.33 7.19 -18.93
C SER A 33 20.83 7.22 -19.25
N GLU A 34 20.46 7.30 -20.52
CA GLU A 34 19.06 7.26 -20.95
C GLU A 34 18.43 5.90 -20.67
N THR A 35 19.15 4.82 -20.93
CA THR A 35 18.67 3.46 -20.62
C THR A 35 18.50 3.25 -19.11
N GLU A 36 19.44 3.72 -18.29
CA GLU A 36 19.30 3.71 -16.82
C GLU A 36 18.10 4.55 -16.35
N LEU A 37 17.92 5.76 -16.89
CA LEU A 37 16.80 6.65 -16.56
C LEU A 37 15.45 6.05 -16.96
N VAL A 38 15.35 5.44 -18.14
CA VAL A 38 14.11 4.78 -18.58
C VAL A 38 13.76 3.60 -17.68
N ALA A 39 14.77 2.81 -17.27
CA ALA A 39 14.56 1.71 -16.33
C ALA A 39 14.07 2.25 -14.97
N GLU A 40 14.69 3.30 -14.45
CA GLU A 40 14.28 3.94 -13.19
C GLU A 40 12.88 4.53 -13.28
N GLN A 41 12.54 5.20 -14.40
CA GLN A 41 11.20 5.73 -14.63
C GLN A 41 10.14 4.62 -14.67
N ALA A 42 10.45 3.48 -15.30
CA ALA A 42 9.57 2.32 -15.30
C ALA A 42 9.36 1.77 -13.88
N THR A 43 10.43 1.64 -13.08
CA THR A 43 10.35 1.24 -11.67
C THR A 43 9.51 2.23 -10.85
N ASN A 44 9.75 3.53 -11.00
CA ASN A 44 8.99 4.56 -10.30
C ASN A 44 7.50 4.56 -10.68
N THR A 45 7.18 4.27 -11.94
CA THR A 45 5.78 4.11 -12.39
C THR A 45 5.12 2.92 -11.71
N VAL A 46 5.82 1.77 -11.65
CA VAL A 46 5.31 0.58 -10.96
C VAL A 46 5.11 0.85 -9.46
N LEU A 47 6.08 1.48 -8.79
CA LEU A 47 5.99 1.83 -7.38
C LEU A 47 4.86 2.84 -7.12
N GLY A 48 4.67 3.83 -8.00
CA GLY A 48 3.56 4.78 -7.94
C GLY A 48 2.19 4.07 -7.99
N ASN A 49 2.01 3.18 -8.97
CA ASN A 49 0.78 2.39 -9.09
C ASN A 49 0.51 1.51 -7.86
N ILE A 50 1.57 0.95 -7.26
CA ILE A 50 1.47 0.20 -6.01
C ILE A 50 0.98 1.12 -4.89
N ILE A 51 1.60 2.28 -4.70
CA ILE A 51 1.22 3.26 -3.67
C ILE A 51 -0.25 3.66 -3.83
N ASP A 52 -0.69 3.97 -5.05
CA ASP A 52 -2.07 4.34 -5.34
C ASP A 52 -3.06 3.22 -4.95
N SER A 53 -2.70 1.97 -5.25
CA SER A 53 -3.52 0.80 -4.87
C SER A 53 -3.62 0.62 -3.36
N TYR A 54 -2.52 0.80 -2.62
CA TYR A 54 -2.49 0.71 -1.17
C TYR A 54 -3.29 1.84 -0.52
N GLN A 55 -3.22 3.06 -1.08
CA GLN A 55 -3.99 4.20 -0.57
C GLN A 55 -5.50 3.98 -0.75
N ALA A 56 -5.93 3.48 -1.91
CA ALA A 56 -7.33 3.14 -2.16
C ALA A 56 -7.83 2.04 -1.20
N ASN A 57 -7.00 1.00 -0.97
CA ASN A 57 -7.33 -0.07 -0.05
C ASN A 57 -7.43 0.42 1.41
N GLU A 58 -6.48 1.24 1.87
CA GLU A 58 -6.51 1.83 3.21
C GLU A 58 -7.77 2.71 3.40
N ALA A 59 -8.14 3.50 2.39
CA ALA A 59 -9.37 4.29 2.42
C ALA A 59 -10.62 3.38 2.53
N ALA A 60 -10.70 2.33 1.73
CA ALA A 60 -11.80 1.36 1.79
C ALA A 60 -11.86 0.65 3.15
N ASN A 61 -10.70 0.25 3.70
CA ASN A 61 -10.59 -0.42 4.99
C ASN A 61 -11.07 0.48 6.12
N ARG A 62 -10.67 1.75 6.17
CA ARG A 62 -11.16 2.71 7.17
C ARG A 62 -12.68 2.86 7.13
N ILE A 63 -13.27 2.90 5.95
CA ILE A 63 -14.73 2.97 5.80
C ILE A 63 -15.37 1.68 6.31
N ALA A 64 -14.82 0.51 5.95
CA ALA A 64 -15.31 -0.78 6.42
C ALA A 64 -15.24 -0.91 7.96
N THR A 65 -14.10 -0.55 8.56
CA THR A 65 -13.92 -0.51 10.03
C THR A 65 -14.92 0.43 10.69
N THR A 66 -15.14 1.61 10.11
CA THR A 66 -16.12 2.57 10.65
C THR A 66 -17.53 1.98 10.64
N ARG A 67 -17.95 1.35 9.54
CA ARG A 67 -19.25 0.68 9.44
C ARG A 67 -19.38 -0.48 10.42
N GLN A 68 -18.33 -1.29 10.57
CA GLN A 68 -18.32 -2.38 11.54
C GLN A 68 -18.48 -1.88 12.97
N LEU A 69 -17.73 -0.83 13.34
CA LEU A 69 -17.78 -0.26 14.67
C LEU A 69 -19.16 0.35 14.99
N GLU A 70 -19.80 1.00 14.03
CA GLU A 70 -21.17 1.50 14.16
C GLU A 70 -22.17 0.35 14.36
N ASN A 71 -22.05 -0.72 13.56
CA ASN A 71 -22.92 -1.89 13.68
C ASN A 71 -22.75 -2.59 15.04
N GLU A 72 -21.52 -2.77 15.52
CA GLU A 72 -21.25 -3.36 16.83
C GLU A 72 -21.83 -2.50 17.97
N ARG A 73 -21.71 -1.17 17.89
CA ARG A 73 -22.34 -0.27 18.87
C ARG A 73 -23.85 -0.40 18.88
N LYS A 74 -24.48 -0.48 17.71
CA LYS A 74 -25.93 -0.67 17.59
C LYS A 74 -26.36 -2.01 18.17
N LEU A 75 -25.67 -3.09 17.81
CA LEU A 75 -25.96 -4.44 18.31
C LEU A 75 -25.82 -4.53 19.82
N ARG A 76 -24.77 -3.93 20.40
CA ARG A 76 -24.59 -3.85 21.86
C ARG A 76 -25.75 -3.12 22.51
N ASN A 77 -26.11 -1.94 22.00
CA ASN A 77 -27.22 -1.17 22.57
C ASN A 77 -28.56 -1.92 22.49
N GLU A 78 -28.86 -2.58 21.36
CA GLU A 78 -30.06 -3.41 21.22
C GLU A 78 -30.05 -4.65 22.13
N SER A 79 -28.88 -5.23 22.35
CA SER A 79 -28.70 -6.36 23.26
C SER A 79 -28.94 -5.92 24.71
N ASP A 80 -28.34 -4.80 25.12
CA ASP A 80 -28.47 -4.25 26.47
C ASP A 80 -29.93 -3.88 26.78
N GLU A 81 -30.62 -3.28 25.81
CA GLU A 81 -32.03 -2.93 25.94
C GLU A 81 -32.93 -4.18 26.04
N ARG A 82 -32.67 -5.20 25.22
CA ARG A 82 -33.38 -6.49 25.31
C ARG A 82 -33.15 -7.16 26.65
N LEU A 83 -31.91 -7.17 27.14
CA LEU A 83 -31.57 -7.74 28.45
C LEU A 83 -32.25 -6.97 29.58
N ARG A 84 -32.31 -5.63 29.50
CA ARG A 84 -33.00 -4.80 30.49
C ARG A 84 -34.49 -5.13 30.55
N ARG A 85 -35.16 -5.23 29.40
CA ARG A 85 -36.59 -5.60 29.32
C ARG A 85 -36.84 -7.01 29.85
N PHE A 86 -35.97 -7.97 29.50
CA PHE A 86 -36.06 -9.32 30.02
C PHE A 86 -35.97 -9.36 31.55
N LYS A 87 -34.96 -8.69 32.13
CA LYS A 87 -34.81 -8.60 33.60
C LYS A 87 -36.03 -7.96 34.26
N ALA A 88 -36.52 -6.84 33.72
CA ALA A 88 -37.71 -6.18 34.25
C ALA A 88 -38.97 -7.07 34.21
N SER A 89 -39.16 -7.87 33.15
CA SER A 89 -40.26 -8.84 33.10
C SER A 89 -40.06 -10.00 34.08
N ALA A 90 -38.83 -10.48 34.23
CA ALA A 90 -38.47 -11.58 35.13
C ALA A 90 -38.58 -11.19 36.61
N GLU A 91 -38.34 -9.94 36.99
CA GLU A 91 -38.48 -9.46 38.38
C GLU A 91 -39.86 -9.70 39.00
N SER A 92 -40.91 -9.89 38.19
CA SER A 92 -42.26 -10.21 38.67
C SER A 92 -42.54 -11.72 38.81
N ASP A 93 -41.67 -12.59 38.29
CA ASP A 93 -41.83 -14.05 38.30
C ASP A 93 -40.90 -14.73 39.32
N ASN A 94 -41.49 -15.27 40.38
CA ASN A 94 -40.80 -15.93 41.50
C ASN A 94 -39.94 -17.14 41.06
N CYS A 95 -40.26 -17.77 39.92
CA CYS A 95 -39.45 -18.85 39.34
C CYS A 95 -38.14 -18.36 38.71
N SER A 96 -38.10 -17.11 38.25
CA SER A 96 -36.94 -16.56 37.53
C SER A 96 -35.92 -15.83 38.43
N ILE A 97 -36.30 -15.52 39.66
CA ILE A 97 -35.45 -14.87 40.67
C ILE A 97 -34.79 -15.90 41.60
N LYS A 98 -35.40 -17.10 41.72
CA LYS A 98 -34.83 -18.19 42.52
C LYS A 98 -33.64 -18.81 41.78
N PRO A 99 -32.49 -19.01 42.45
CA PRO A 99 -31.41 -19.78 41.86
C PRO A 99 -31.91 -21.19 41.52
N LEU A 100 -31.45 -21.71 40.37
CA LEU A 100 -31.76 -23.08 39.98
C LEU A 100 -31.29 -24.02 41.10
N PRO A 101 -32.11 -24.97 41.58
CA PRO A 101 -31.68 -25.90 42.62
C PRO A 101 -30.43 -26.68 42.18
N ASP A 102 -29.46 -26.89 43.06
CA ASP A 102 -28.19 -27.57 42.74
C ASP A 102 -28.40 -28.94 42.09
N ALA A 103 -29.42 -29.69 42.54
CA ALA A 103 -29.79 -30.99 41.96
C ALA A 103 -30.22 -30.90 40.48
N SER A 104 -30.71 -29.74 40.04
CA SER A 104 -31.09 -29.48 38.64
C SER A 104 -29.89 -29.06 37.79
N ILE A 105 -28.92 -28.35 38.40
CA ILE A 105 -27.67 -27.95 37.72
C ILE A 105 -26.82 -29.17 37.39
N SER A 106 -26.75 -30.17 38.28
CA SER A 106 -25.99 -31.40 38.02
C SER A 106 -26.51 -32.18 36.80
N ILE A 107 -27.83 -32.11 36.52
CA ILE A 107 -28.44 -32.76 35.36
C ILE A 107 -28.09 -32.04 34.04
N LEU A 108 -27.83 -30.73 34.07
CA LEU A 108 -27.50 -29.94 32.86
C LEU A 108 -26.02 -29.96 32.49
N GLN A 109 -25.15 -30.43 33.39
CA GLN A 109 -23.70 -30.50 33.19
C GLN A 109 -23.22 -31.89 32.71
N GLU A 110 -24.14 -32.83 32.52
CA GLU A 110 -23.91 -34.19 32.01
C GLU A 110 -24.45 -34.34 30.58
#